data_AF-A0A1Q7TRN5-F1
#
_entry.id   AF-A0A1Q7TRN5-F1
#
_cell.length_a   1.000
_cell.length_b   1.000
_cell.length_c   1.000
_cell.angle_alpha   90.00
_cell.angle_beta   90.00
_cell.angle_gamma   90.00
#
_symmetry.space_group_name_H-M   'P 1'
#
loop_
_entity.id
_entity.type
_entity.pdbx_description
1 polymer ?
#
loop_
_entity_poly.entity_id
_entity_poly.type
_entity_poly.pdbx_seq_one_letter_code
_entity_poly.pdbx_strand_id
1 'polypeptide(L)'
;MDTQDILDVALRLASQSEIPADTTINVPARNARRALFGIDVEAADLLMAKEKGYDVVIAHHPTGGSATLDFPKVLVKHADILTRHGVPRAVADAAVREMQEEREPRAHAENYDRLPSIARLIGIGLMCIHNPCDEIGRRVMDETLRAKLKPDPRVRDAIDTLYGIPEFQAAKTRIAVRMGKIDNPLGKWAVHHGAGTNGGVPVARAAFEHGIDTVFYIHIDAGALRRLWELFGREGSKNLVVTGHVASDSIGINALVRELRKRGLRVDTYSGIVDV
;
A
#
# COMPACT_ATOMS: atom_id res chain seq x y z
N MET A 1 23.51 6.22 9.09
CA MET A 1 22.33 5.41 9.36
C MET A 1 22.52 4.10 8.63
N ASP A 2 22.26 2.95 9.25
CA ASP A 2 22.26 1.68 8.53
C ASP A 2 20.84 1.30 8.04
N THR A 3 20.70 0.21 7.30
CA THR A 3 19.40 -0.25 6.79
C THR A 3 18.45 -0.69 7.91
N GLN A 4 18.97 -1.12 9.07
CA GLN A 4 18.14 -1.51 10.20
C GLN A 4 17.54 -0.26 10.86
N ASP A 5 18.33 0.80 11.07
CA ASP A 5 17.86 2.08 11.56
C ASP A 5 16.72 2.65 10.69
N ILE A 6 16.84 2.54 9.36
CA ILE A 6 15.81 3.01 8.41
C ILE A 6 14.52 2.21 8.59
N LEU A 7 14.63 0.88 8.70
CA LEU A 7 13.48 -0.01 8.92
C LEU A 7 12.81 0.28 10.27
N ASP A 8 13.58 0.46 11.33
CA ASP A 8 13.06 0.77 12.67
C ASP A 8 12.31 2.10 12.70
N VAL A 9 12.78 3.09 11.93
CA VAL A 9 12.04 4.36 11.73
C VAL A 9 10.68 4.10 11.08
N ALA A 10 10.64 3.28 10.02
CA ALA A 10 9.40 2.95 9.33
C ALA A 10 8.41 2.20 10.24
N LEU A 11 8.87 1.19 10.97
CA LEU A 11 8.05 0.43 11.91
C LEU A 11 7.49 1.31 13.03
N ARG A 12 8.32 2.18 13.61
CA ARG A 12 7.89 3.14 14.64
C ARG A 12 6.84 4.09 14.12
N LEU A 13 7.03 4.67 12.93
CA LEU A 13 6.04 5.54 12.29
C LEU A 13 4.74 4.76 11.97
N ALA A 14 4.85 3.50 11.58
CA ALA A 14 3.73 2.60 11.34
C ALA A 14 3.09 2.06 12.63
N SER A 15 3.64 2.35 13.82
CA SER A 15 3.22 1.77 15.09
C SER A 15 3.18 0.23 15.07
N GLN A 16 4.18 -0.38 14.45
CA GLN A 16 4.33 -1.83 14.31
C GLN A 16 5.53 -2.32 15.14
N SER A 17 5.36 -3.43 15.85
CA SER A 17 6.41 -4.08 16.65
C SER A 17 7.13 -5.20 15.90
N GLU A 18 6.58 -5.66 14.79
CA GLU A 18 7.12 -6.75 13.98
C GLU A 18 7.25 -6.31 12.52
N ILE A 19 8.25 -6.84 11.83
CA ILE A 19 8.48 -6.59 10.41
C ILE A 19 7.40 -7.34 9.60
N PRO A 20 6.56 -6.66 8.80
CA PRO A 20 5.60 -7.32 7.94
C PRO A 20 6.29 -8.17 6.87
N ALA A 21 5.64 -9.28 6.48
CA ALA A 21 6.21 -10.28 5.58
C ALA A 21 6.56 -9.77 4.17
N ASP A 22 6.04 -8.61 3.75
CA ASP A 22 6.31 -7.96 2.46
C ASP A 22 7.41 -6.87 2.54
N THR A 23 8.09 -6.78 3.68
CA THR A 23 9.12 -5.77 3.98
C THR A 23 10.42 -6.48 4.35
N THR A 24 11.53 -6.10 3.74
CA THR A 24 12.80 -6.83 3.94
C THR A 24 14.03 -5.99 3.62
N ILE A 25 15.16 -6.33 4.24
CA ILE A 25 16.48 -5.85 3.85
C ILE A 25 17.12 -6.93 2.97
N ASN A 26 17.14 -6.70 1.66
CA ASN A 26 17.71 -7.66 0.70
C ASN A 26 19.25 -7.65 0.71
N VAL A 27 19.84 -6.44 0.74
CA VAL A 27 21.28 -6.22 0.83
C VAL A 27 21.53 -5.08 1.82
N PRO A 28 22.19 -5.33 2.96
CA PRO A 28 22.36 -4.31 4.00
C PRO A 28 23.36 -3.23 3.59
N ALA A 29 23.14 -2.00 4.06
CA ALA A 29 24.12 -0.91 3.99
C ALA A 29 24.41 -0.42 5.42
N ARG A 30 25.68 -0.40 5.83
CA ARG A 30 26.09 -0.11 7.22
C ARG A 30 26.28 1.38 7.54
N ASN A 31 26.38 2.24 6.53
CA ASN A 31 26.69 3.67 6.71
C ASN A 31 26.04 4.52 5.61
N ALA A 32 24.74 4.33 5.37
CA ALA A 32 24.01 5.11 4.39
C ALA A 32 23.97 6.60 4.80
N ARG A 33 24.40 7.45 3.87
CA ARG A 33 24.31 8.92 3.89
C ARG A 33 23.37 9.41 2.80
N ARG A 34 23.27 8.68 1.69
CA ARG A 34 22.40 8.99 0.55
C ARG A 34 21.60 7.78 0.10
N ALA A 35 20.28 7.89 0.13
CA ALA A 35 19.33 6.88 -0.30
C ALA A 35 18.54 7.37 -1.51
N LEU A 36 18.24 6.43 -2.42
CA LEU A 36 17.30 6.64 -3.52
C LEU A 36 16.04 5.84 -3.23
N PHE A 37 14.88 6.50 -3.11
CA PHE A 37 13.60 5.85 -2.79
C PHE A 37 12.67 5.93 -3.99
N GLY A 38 12.17 4.81 -4.50
CA GLY A 38 11.14 4.76 -5.55
C GLY A 38 10.06 3.73 -5.25
N ILE A 39 8.92 3.81 -5.97
CA ILE A 39 7.85 2.82 -5.83
C ILE A 39 8.31 1.49 -6.43
N ASP A 40 8.62 1.51 -7.72
CA ASP A 40 9.17 0.39 -8.48
C ASP A 40 10.66 0.59 -8.70
N VAL A 41 11.43 -0.49 -8.57
CA VAL A 41 12.89 -0.51 -8.76
C VAL A 41 13.23 -1.65 -9.70
N GLU A 42 13.95 -1.33 -10.77
CA GLU A 42 14.48 -2.30 -11.73
C GLU A 42 16.02 -2.34 -11.70
N ALA A 43 16.60 -3.31 -12.39
CA ALA A 43 18.05 -3.48 -12.47
C ALA A 43 18.78 -2.21 -12.99
N ALA A 44 18.16 -1.48 -13.93
CA ALA A 44 18.72 -0.24 -14.46
C ALA A 44 18.78 0.87 -13.40
N ASP A 45 17.83 0.90 -12.47
CA ASP A 45 17.80 1.88 -11.40
C ASP A 45 18.89 1.61 -10.36
N LEU A 46 19.17 0.33 -10.07
CA LEU A 46 20.29 -0.06 -9.20
C LEU A 46 21.63 0.40 -9.78
N LEU A 47 21.83 0.21 -11.09
CA LEU A 47 23.04 0.66 -11.79
C LEU A 47 23.15 2.19 -11.76
N MET A 48 22.07 2.89 -12.10
CA MET A 48 22.02 4.36 -12.06
C MET A 48 22.29 4.90 -10.64
N ALA A 49 21.71 4.26 -9.62
CA ALA A 49 21.92 4.63 -8.23
C ALA A 49 23.39 4.44 -7.82
N LYS A 50 24.02 3.34 -8.26
CA LYS A 50 25.44 3.08 -8.01
C LYS A 50 26.32 4.14 -8.67
N GLU A 51 26.07 4.46 -9.94
CA GLU A 51 26.82 5.49 -10.68
C GLU A 51 26.67 6.89 -10.07
N LYS A 52 25.50 7.22 -9.53
CA LYS A 52 25.24 8.50 -8.87
C LYS A 52 25.71 8.56 -7.41
N GLY A 53 26.33 7.50 -6.90
CA GLY A 53 26.89 7.43 -5.55
C GLY A 53 25.84 7.37 -4.44
N TYR A 54 24.74 6.65 -4.66
CA TYR A 54 23.82 6.28 -3.57
C TYR A 54 24.35 5.06 -2.82
N ASP A 55 24.11 5.03 -1.51
CA ASP A 55 24.56 3.94 -0.63
C ASP A 55 23.52 2.81 -0.58
N VAL A 56 22.24 3.16 -0.70
CA VAL A 56 21.10 2.24 -0.62
C VAL A 56 19.98 2.68 -1.54
N VAL A 57 19.34 1.71 -2.19
CA VAL A 57 18.05 1.89 -2.87
C VAL A 57 16.96 1.33 -1.96
N ILE A 58 15.94 2.15 -1.72
CA ILE A 58 14.73 1.78 -0.99
C ILE A 58 13.63 1.63 -2.03
N ALA A 59 13.05 0.44 -2.14
CA ALA A 59 11.87 0.20 -2.93
C ALA A 59 10.63 0.26 -2.04
N HIS A 60 9.51 0.72 -2.59
CA HIS A 60 8.23 0.52 -1.94
C HIS A 60 7.73 -0.90 -2.15
N HIS A 61 7.67 -1.36 -3.40
CA HIS A 61 7.23 -2.71 -3.72
C HIS A 61 8.33 -3.75 -3.46
N PRO A 62 7.96 -5.02 -3.15
CA PRO A 62 8.91 -6.12 -3.00
C PRO A 62 9.79 -6.30 -4.23
N THR A 63 11.10 -6.22 -4.05
CA THR A 63 12.12 -6.41 -5.10
C THR A 63 12.75 -7.80 -5.07
N GLY A 64 12.02 -8.82 -4.60
CA GLY A 64 12.55 -10.17 -4.36
C GLY A 64 12.76 -10.50 -2.88
N GLY A 65 13.62 -11.48 -2.63
CA GLY A 65 13.94 -12.01 -1.30
C GLY A 65 12.71 -12.58 -0.59
N SER A 66 12.75 -12.53 0.74
CA SER A 66 11.65 -12.97 1.58
C SER A 66 10.37 -12.17 1.34
N ALA A 67 10.48 -10.86 1.04
CA ALA A 67 9.33 -10.00 0.82
C ALA A 67 8.42 -10.47 -0.32
N THR A 68 9.01 -11.04 -1.38
CA THR A 68 8.25 -11.61 -2.50
C THR A 68 7.70 -13.00 -2.18
N LEU A 69 8.52 -13.87 -1.57
CA LEU A 69 8.12 -15.24 -1.25
C LEU A 69 7.02 -15.31 -0.19
N ASP A 70 7.14 -14.48 0.84
CA ASP A 70 6.24 -14.45 1.99
C ASP A 70 5.12 -13.42 1.85
N PHE A 71 5.02 -12.73 0.70
CA PHE A 71 3.98 -11.74 0.43
C PHE A 71 2.57 -12.23 0.80
N PRO A 72 2.14 -13.48 0.49
CA PRO A 72 0.79 -13.95 0.85
C PRO A 72 0.48 -13.87 2.36
N LYS A 73 1.49 -13.91 3.23
CA LYS A 73 1.31 -13.81 4.69
C LYS A 73 0.79 -12.45 5.12
N VAL A 74 1.14 -11.36 4.42
CA VAL A 74 0.69 -10.00 4.80
C VAL A 74 -0.81 -9.77 4.57
N LEU A 75 -1.43 -10.60 3.72
CA LEU A 75 -2.84 -10.49 3.34
C LEU A 75 -3.80 -10.70 4.52
N VAL A 76 -3.34 -11.34 5.61
CA VAL A 76 -4.10 -11.49 6.86
C VAL A 76 -4.56 -10.15 7.44
N LYS A 77 -3.87 -9.05 7.12
CA LYS A 77 -4.28 -7.69 7.51
C LYS A 77 -5.63 -7.28 6.91
N HIS A 78 -6.06 -7.86 5.78
CA HIS A 78 -7.43 -7.65 5.30
C HIS A 78 -8.46 -8.19 6.29
N ALA A 79 -8.21 -9.36 6.91
CA ALA A 79 -9.10 -9.93 7.90
C ALA A 79 -9.19 -9.05 9.15
N ASP A 80 -8.06 -8.45 9.58
CA ASP A 80 -8.03 -7.49 10.68
C ASP A 80 -8.87 -6.24 10.36
N ILE A 81 -8.73 -5.68 9.16
CA ILE A 81 -9.53 -4.52 8.73
C ILE A 81 -11.02 -4.87 8.70
N LEU A 82 -11.41 -6.00 8.12
CA LEU A 82 -12.81 -6.45 8.07
C LEU A 82 -13.38 -6.64 9.48
N THR A 83 -12.64 -7.32 10.36
CA THR A 83 -13.08 -7.62 11.74
C THR A 83 -13.26 -6.34 12.56
N ARG A 84 -12.37 -5.35 12.41
CA ARG A 84 -12.53 -4.02 13.05
C ARG A 84 -13.79 -3.29 12.61
N HIS A 85 -14.33 -3.60 11.43
CA HIS A 85 -15.57 -3.03 10.90
C HIS A 85 -16.80 -3.92 11.13
N GLY A 86 -16.69 -4.97 11.96
CA GLY A 86 -17.80 -5.79 12.41
C GLY A 86 -18.09 -7.03 11.55
N VAL A 87 -17.24 -7.34 10.56
CA VAL A 87 -17.37 -8.58 9.80
C VAL A 87 -16.94 -9.77 10.67
N PRO A 88 -17.70 -10.88 10.72
CA PRO A 88 -17.31 -12.04 11.51
C PRO A 88 -15.94 -12.57 11.11
N ARG A 89 -15.10 -12.89 12.11
CA ARG A 89 -13.72 -13.34 11.89
C ARG A 89 -13.61 -14.50 10.89
N ALA A 90 -14.49 -15.49 10.99
CA ALA A 90 -14.51 -16.64 10.08
C ALA A 90 -14.77 -16.24 8.61
N VAL A 91 -15.62 -15.25 8.36
CA VAL A 91 -15.88 -14.71 7.00
C VAL A 91 -14.65 -13.94 6.51
N ALA A 92 -14.05 -13.14 7.39
CA ALA A 92 -12.86 -12.36 7.08
C ALA A 92 -11.66 -13.25 6.73
N ASP A 93 -11.41 -14.31 7.51
CA ASP A 93 -10.35 -15.29 7.26
C ASP A 93 -10.60 -16.09 5.97
N ALA A 94 -11.86 -16.45 5.68
CA ALA A 94 -12.21 -17.13 4.43
C ALA A 94 -11.93 -16.26 3.19
N ALA A 95 -12.24 -14.96 3.25
CA ALA A 95 -11.93 -14.02 2.17
C ALA A 95 -10.41 -13.88 1.94
N VAL A 96 -9.62 -13.84 3.02
CA VAL A 96 -8.16 -13.80 2.92
C VAL A 96 -7.61 -15.09 2.33
N ARG A 97 -8.14 -16.25 2.74
CA ARG A 97 -7.71 -17.55 2.22
C ARG A 97 -7.91 -17.65 0.70
N GLU A 98 -9.04 -17.18 0.18
CA GLU A 98 -9.27 -17.12 -1.28
C GLU A 98 -8.20 -16.27 -2.00
N MET A 99 -7.78 -15.15 -1.40
CA MET A 99 -6.68 -14.34 -1.94
C MET A 99 -5.33 -15.05 -1.88
N GLN A 100 -5.06 -15.77 -0.79
CA GLN A 100 -3.81 -16.52 -0.61
C GLN A 100 -3.70 -17.66 -1.61
N GLU A 101 -4.78 -18.42 -1.84
CA GLU A 101 -4.83 -19.52 -2.80
C GLU A 101 -4.51 -19.06 -4.23
N GLU A 102 -4.84 -17.82 -4.62
CA GLU A 102 -4.43 -17.25 -5.92
C GLU A 102 -2.95 -16.80 -5.94
N ARG A 103 -2.43 -16.29 -4.81
CA ARG A 103 -1.14 -15.60 -4.77
C ARG A 103 0.02 -16.50 -4.38
N GLU A 104 -0.19 -17.55 -3.61
CA GLU A 104 0.85 -18.50 -3.20
C GLU A 104 1.55 -19.15 -4.41
N PRO A 105 0.84 -19.65 -5.45
CA PRO A 105 1.51 -20.21 -6.62
C PRO A 105 2.32 -19.18 -7.40
N ARG A 106 1.88 -17.91 -7.41
CA ARG A 106 2.62 -16.81 -8.05
C ARG A 106 3.91 -16.51 -7.30
N ALA A 107 3.82 -16.32 -5.98
CA ALA A 107 4.99 -16.07 -5.14
C ALA A 107 6.01 -17.22 -5.24
N HIS A 108 5.55 -18.47 -5.32
CA HIS A 108 6.40 -19.65 -5.51
C HIS A 108 7.14 -19.66 -6.86
N ALA A 109 6.55 -19.08 -7.91
CA ALA A 109 7.12 -19.06 -9.26
C ALA A 109 8.12 -17.91 -9.49
N GLU A 110 8.25 -16.96 -8.55
CA GLU A 110 9.07 -15.77 -8.71
C GLU A 110 10.58 -16.06 -8.66
N ASN A 111 11.34 -15.35 -9.49
CA ASN A 111 12.80 -15.29 -9.35
C ASN A 111 13.18 -14.29 -8.25
N TYR A 112 12.98 -14.71 -7.00
CA TYR A 112 13.17 -13.88 -5.82
C TYR A 112 14.59 -13.34 -5.66
N ASP A 113 15.62 -13.92 -6.30
CA ASP A 113 17.01 -13.44 -6.15
C ASP A 113 17.46 -12.52 -7.29
N ARG A 114 16.59 -12.18 -8.26
CA ARG A 114 16.97 -11.36 -9.43
C ARG A 114 17.59 -10.01 -9.05
N LEU A 115 16.84 -9.10 -8.42
CA LEU A 115 17.39 -7.80 -8.01
C LEU A 115 18.37 -7.91 -6.84
N PRO A 116 18.14 -8.75 -5.81
CA PRO A 116 19.09 -8.90 -4.71
C PRO A 116 20.48 -9.36 -5.18
N SER A 117 20.56 -10.30 -6.13
CA SER A 117 21.84 -10.74 -6.70
C SER A 117 22.57 -9.63 -7.47
N ILE A 118 21.85 -8.82 -8.25
CA ILE A 118 22.42 -7.67 -8.96
C ILE A 118 22.95 -6.63 -7.95
N ALA A 119 22.16 -6.30 -6.92
CA ALA A 119 22.58 -5.36 -5.88
C ALA A 119 23.85 -5.83 -5.15
N ARG A 120 23.95 -7.13 -4.84
CA ARG A 120 25.18 -7.73 -4.28
C ARG A 120 26.36 -7.61 -5.24
N LEU A 121 26.15 -7.90 -6.53
CA LEU A 121 27.22 -7.88 -7.54
C LEU A 121 27.81 -6.48 -7.74
N ILE A 122 26.97 -5.43 -7.74
CA ILE A 122 27.43 -4.04 -7.92
C ILE A 122 27.76 -3.35 -6.60
N GLY A 123 27.58 -4.03 -5.47
CA GLY A 123 27.87 -3.53 -4.12
C GLY A 123 27.05 -2.30 -3.77
N ILE A 124 25.72 -2.37 -3.86
CA ILE A 124 24.78 -1.34 -3.39
C ILE A 124 23.78 -1.95 -2.40
N GLY A 125 23.40 -1.19 -1.38
CA GLY A 125 22.31 -1.60 -0.48
C GLY A 125 20.98 -1.66 -1.21
N LEU A 126 20.12 -2.61 -0.83
CA LEU A 126 18.78 -2.77 -1.36
C LEU A 126 17.83 -3.21 -0.24
N MET A 127 16.74 -2.48 -0.04
CA MET A 127 15.68 -2.86 0.88
C MET A 127 14.30 -2.51 0.31
N CYS A 128 13.27 -3.18 0.82
CA CYS A 128 11.87 -2.93 0.53
C CYS A 128 11.16 -2.49 1.82
N ILE A 129 10.40 -1.40 1.76
CA ILE A 129 9.51 -0.93 2.83
C ILE A 129 8.10 -0.74 2.27
N HIS A 130 7.32 -1.80 2.35
CA HIS A 130 5.98 -1.87 1.78
C HIS A 130 4.91 -1.56 2.84
N ASN A 131 4.44 -2.59 3.57
CA ASN A 131 3.35 -2.46 4.52
C ASN A 131 3.49 -1.35 5.58
N PRO A 132 4.69 -1.05 6.13
CA PRO A 132 4.84 0.05 7.07
C PRO A 132 4.41 1.40 6.46
N CYS A 133 4.79 1.68 5.21
CA CYS A 133 4.36 2.88 4.49
C CYS A 133 2.84 2.84 4.25
N ASP A 134 2.33 1.71 3.75
CA ASP A 134 0.90 1.59 3.45
C ASP A 134 0.01 1.75 4.69
N GLU A 135 0.42 1.22 5.84
CA GLU A 135 -0.34 1.35 7.07
C GLU A 135 -0.37 2.80 7.57
N ILE A 136 0.71 3.57 7.37
CA ILE A 136 0.71 5.02 7.60
C ILE A 136 -0.30 5.69 6.66
N GLY A 137 -0.26 5.38 5.37
CA GLY A 137 -1.19 5.90 4.37
C GLY A 137 -2.65 5.58 4.71
N ARG A 138 -2.92 4.33 5.12
CA ARG A 138 -4.26 3.84 5.49
C ARG A 138 -4.79 4.61 6.70
N ARG A 139 -3.97 4.81 7.75
CA ARG A 139 -4.37 5.60 8.91
C ARG A 139 -4.66 7.04 8.54
N VAL A 140 -3.78 7.70 7.80
CA VAL A 140 -3.99 9.09 7.37
C VAL A 140 -5.30 9.23 6.60
N MET A 141 -5.59 8.33 5.66
CA MET A 141 -6.86 8.35 4.92
C MET A 141 -8.07 8.13 5.83
N ASP A 142 -8.06 7.07 6.65
CA ASP A 142 -9.20 6.72 7.51
C ASP A 142 -9.46 7.78 8.60
N GLU A 143 -8.41 8.28 9.23
CA GLU A 143 -8.48 9.33 10.25
C GLU A 143 -8.94 10.66 9.64
N THR A 144 -8.48 11.01 8.44
CA THR A 144 -8.94 12.23 7.74
C THR A 144 -10.43 12.15 7.42
N LEU A 145 -10.93 11.01 6.95
CA LEU A 145 -12.35 10.78 6.71
C LEU A 145 -13.15 10.90 8.03
N ARG A 146 -12.73 10.20 9.09
CA ARG A 146 -13.42 10.24 10.39
C ARG A 146 -13.44 11.63 11.03
N ALA A 147 -12.37 12.39 10.90
CA ALA A 147 -12.24 13.69 11.53
C ALA A 147 -13.03 14.80 10.82
N LYS A 148 -13.23 14.68 9.50
CA LYS A 148 -13.77 15.78 8.68
C LYS A 148 -15.18 15.54 8.13
N LEU A 149 -15.62 14.29 8.04
CA LEU A 149 -16.96 13.99 7.54
C LEU A 149 -18.03 14.36 8.56
N LYS A 150 -19.09 15.01 8.06
CA LYS A 150 -20.31 15.30 8.80
C LYS A 150 -21.21 14.06 8.86
N PRO A 151 -22.23 14.01 9.74
CA PRO A 151 -23.25 12.96 9.73
C PRO A 151 -23.92 12.80 8.35
N ASP A 152 -24.30 11.57 8.02
CA ASP A 152 -24.93 11.16 6.76
C ASP A 152 -24.21 11.62 5.48
N PRO A 153 -22.88 11.42 5.37
CA PRO A 153 -22.12 11.88 4.21
C PRO A 153 -22.45 11.06 2.96
N ARG A 154 -22.21 11.64 1.80
CA ARG A 154 -22.23 10.97 0.49
C ARG A 154 -20.82 10.59 0.05
N VAL A 155 -20.74 9.75 -0.98
CA VAL A 155 -19.45 9.35 -1.57
C VAL A 155 -18.63 10.56 -2.04
N ARG A 156 -19.27 11.57 -2.66
CA ARG A 156 -18.61 12.83 -3.04
C ARG A 156 -17.93 13.53 -1.86
N ASP A 157 -18.57 13.57 -0.69
CA ASP A 157 -18.04 14.27 0.48
C ASP A 157 -16.76 13.59 0.99
N ALA A 158 -16.71 12.26 0.91
CA ALA A 158 -15.50 11.49 1.23
C ALA A 158 -14.38 11.74 0.23
N ILE A 159 -14.69 11.81 -1.08
CA ILE A 159 -13.72 12.13 -2.12
C ILE A 159 -13.15 13.54 -1.93
N ASP A 160 -14.01 14.54 -1.70
CA ASP A 160 -13.61 15.93 -1.45
C ASP A 160 -12.76 16.04 -0.18
N THR A 161 -13.10 15.28 0.85
CA THR A 161 -12.32 15.19 2.09
C THR A 161 -10.93 14.61 1.85
N LEU A 162 -10.81 13.54 1.05
CA LEU A 162 -9.52 12.95 0.69
C LEU A 162 -8.68 13.89 -0.17
N TYR A 163 -9.29 14.70 -1.04
CA TYR A 163 -8.56 15.77 -1.74
C TYR A 163 -8.02 16.87 -0.82
N GLY A 164 -8.28 16.82 0.49
CA GLY A 164 -7.54 17.61 1.48
C GLY A 164 -6.14 17.08 1.80
N ILE A 165 -5.77 15.89 1.32
CA ILE A 165 -4.44 15.29 1.48
C ILE A 165 -3.55 15.72 0.29
N PRO A 166 -2.36 16.31 0.52
CA PRO A 166 -1.53 16.89 -0.55
C PRO A 166 -1.19 15.93 -1.69
N GLU A 167 -0.93 14.66 -1.39
CA GLU A 167 -0.58 13.66 -2.38
C GLU A 167 -1.70 13.45 -3.41
N PHE A 168 -2.97 13.48 -3.00
CA PHE A 168 -4.11 13.39 -3.92
C PHE A 168 -4.32 14.67 -4.74
N GLN A 169 -3.92 15.84 -4.22
CA GLN A 169 -4.00 17.11 -4.97
C GLN A 169 -2.94 17.20 -6.07
N ALA A 170 -1.71 16.80 -5.74
CA ALA A 170 -0.56 16.87 -6.64
C ALA A 170 -0.54 15.74 -7.69
N ALA A 171 -1.23 14.62 -7.42
CA ALA A 171 -1.31 13.51 -8.35
C ALA A 171 -2.01 13.86 -9.67
N LYS A 172 -1.51 13.26 -10.77
CA LYS A 172 -2.16 13.33 -12.09
C LYS A 172 -3.42 12.45 -12.16
N THR A 173 -3.40 11.32 -11.45
CA THR A 173 -4.58 10.44 -11.32
C THR A 173 -5.61 11.08 -10.41
N ARG A 174 -6.89 10.79 -10.67
CA ARG A 174 -8.02 11.25 -9.86
C ARG A 174 -8.62 10.08 -9.10
N ILE A 175 -9.11 10.36 -7.90
CA ILE A 175 -9.94 9.42 -7.14
C ILE A 175 -11.20 9.13 -7.98
N ALA A 176 -11.53 7.85 -8.15
CA ALA A 176 -12.61 7.40 -9.03
C ALA A 176 -13.61 6.51 -8.29
N VAL A 177 -14.90 6.77 -8.48
CA VAL A 177 -15.96 5.82 -8.12
C VAL A 177 -16.02 4.75 -9.22
N ARG A 178 -15.55 3.55 -8.93
CA ARG A 178 -15.51 2.43 -9.89
C ARG A 178 -16.76 1.57 -9.85
N MET A 179 -17.50 1.60 -8.76
CA MET A 179 -18.81 0.97 -8.61
C MET A 179 -19.66 1.85 -7.67
N GLY A 180 -20.95 1.95 -7.95
CA GLY A 180 -21.86 2.88 -7.28
C GLY A 180 -21.86 4.25 -7.95
N LYS A 181 -22.38 5.25 -7.24
CA LYS A 181 -22.52 6.63 -7.75
C LYS A 181 -21.95 7.63 -6.77
N ILE A 182 -21.46 8.75 -7.27
CA ILE A 182 -20.89 9.82 -6.45
C ILE A 182 -21.89 10.41 -5.45
N ASP A 183 -23.18 10.36 -5.78
CA ASP A 183 -24.28 10.84 -4.94
C ASP A 183 -24.86 9.77 -4.00
N ASN A 184 -24.36 8.52 -4.03
CA ASN A 184 -24.81 7.51 -3.08
C ASN A 184 -24.47 7.94 -1.64
N PRO A 185 -25.28 7.56 -0.63
CA PRO A 185 -24.85 7.60 0.76
C PRO A 185 -23.52 6.86 0.93
N LEU A 186 -22.60 7.41 1.73
CA LEU A 186 -21.34 6.75 2.05
C LEU A 186 -21.57 5.50 2.91
N GLY A 187 -22.54 5.58 3.83
CA GLY A 187 -22.83 4.50 4.79
C GLY A 187 -21.63 4.17 5.66
N LYS A 188 -21.51 2.90 6.08
CA LYS A 188 -20.28 2.43 6.74
C LYS A 188 -19.18 2.24 5.70
N TRP A 189 -17.96 2.64 6.01
CA TRP A 189 -16.83 2.45 5.10
C TRP A 189 -15.66 1.71 5.74
N ALA A 190 -14.81 1.14 4.89
CA ALA A 190 -13.51 0.61 5.27
C ALA A 190 -12.44 0.98 4.23
N VAL A 191 -11.29 1.46 4.73
CA VAL A 191 -10.11 1.71 3.90
C VAL A 191 -9.25 0.46 3.86
N HIS A 192 -9.27 -0.26 2.74
CA HIS A 192 -8.46 -1.43 2.48
C HIS A 192 -7.19 -1.03 1.70
N HIS A 193 -6.27 -0.46 2.47
CA HIS A 193 -4.86 -0.22 2.16
C HIS A 193 -4.06 -0.70 3.39
N GLY A 194 -2.74 -0.88 3.30
CA GLY A 194 -1.99 -1.44 4.43
C GLY A 194 -2.18 -2.95 4.62
N ALA A 195 -2.59 -3.67 3.57
CA ALA A 195 -2.81 -5.11 3.60
C ALA A 195 -2.13 -5.84 2.43
N GLY A 196 -1.02 -5.27 1.92
CA GLY A 196 -0.21 -5.84 0.84
C GLY A 196 -0.71 -5.51 -0.56
N THR A 197 -2.02 -5.56 -0.80
CA THR A 197 -2.62 -5.22 -2.10
C THR A 197 -4.08 -4.80 -1.90
N ASN A 198 -4.81 -4.54 -2.99
CA ASN A 198 -6.26 -4.43 -2.89
C ASN A 198 -6.90 -5.80 -2.59
N GLY A 199 -8.06 -5.78 -1.92
CA GLY A 199 -8.74 -6.99 -1.47
C GLY A 199 -9.52 -7.74 -2.56
N GLY A 200 -9.51 -7.24 -3.80
CA GLY A 200 -10.20 -7.84 -4.94
C GLY A 200 -11.69 -8.10 -4.69
N VAL A 201 -12.20 -9.15 -5.33
CA VAL A 201 -13.58 -9.62 -5.12
C VAL A 201 -13.81 -10.18 -3.71
N PRO A 202 -12.93 -11.03 -3.14
CA PRO A 202 -13.23 -11.72 -1.88
C PRO A 202 -13.49 -10.77 -0.72
N VAL A 203 -12.62 -9.77 -0.54
CA VAL A 203 -12.71 -8.81 0.57
C VAL A 203 -13.86 -7.82 0.36
N ALA A 204 -14.02 -7.29 -0.86
CA ALA A 204 -15.12 -6.38 -1.16
C ALA A 204 -16.48 -7.07 -0.96
N ARG A 205 -16.62 -8.33 -1.41
CA ARG A 205 -17.82 -9.14 -1.19
C ARG A 205 -18.09 -9.34 0.30
N ALA A 206 -17.09 -9.79 1.05
CA ALA A 206 -17.20 -9.98 2.50
C ALA A 206 -17.63 -8.68 3.21
N ALA A 207 -17.04 -7.54 2.83
CA ALA A 207 -17.40 -6.23 3.36
C ALA A 207 -18.87 -5.87 3.07
N PHE A 208 -19.28 -5.95 1.81
CA PHE A 208 -20.61 -5.51 1.37
C PHE A 208 -21.75 -6.34 1.93
N GLU A 209 -21.55 -7.66 2.02
CA GLU A 209 -22.54 -8.60 2.58
C GLU A 209 -22.67 -8.47 4.11
N HIS A 210 -21.68 -7.86 4.79
CA HIS A 210 -21.63 -7.76 6.25
C HIS A 210 -21.68 -6.30 6.73
N GLY A 211 -22.44 -5.47 6.02
CA GLY A 211 -22.87 -4.16 6.49
C GLY A 211 -21.89 -3.02 6.27
N ILE A 212 -20.81 -3.23 5.50
CA ILE A 212 -20.00 -2.12 4.96
C ILE A 212 -20.65 -1.69 3.64
N ASP A 213 -20.79 -0.39 3.41
CA ASP A 213 -21.45 0.17 2.23
C ASP A 213 -20.45 0.70 1.21
N THR A 214 -19.31 1.21 1.70
CA THR A 214 -18.24 1.77 0.86
C THR A 214 -16.90 1.13 1.16
N VAL A 215 -16.26 0.57 0.14
CA VAL A 215 -14.88 0.08 0.22
C VAL A 215 -13.97 1.07 -0.50
N PHE A 216 -12.88 1.47 0.15
CA PHE A 216 -11.79 2.20 -0.50
C PHE A 216 -10.64 1.25 -0.81
N TYR A 217 -10.24 1.20 -2.07
CA TYR A 217 -8.98 0.59 -2.53
C TYR A 217 -8.10 1.66 -3.16
N ILE A 218 -6.81 1.38 -3.30
CA ILE A 218 -5.89 2.27 -4.04
C ILE A 218 -5.83 1.91 -5.53
N HIS A 219 -6.07 0.64 -5.85
CA HIS A 219 -6.13 0.11 -7.22
C HIS A 219 -7.10 -1.09 -7.28
N ILE A 220 -7.52 -1.50 -8.48
CA ILE A 220 -8.26 -2.75 -8.71
C ILE A 220 -8.03 -3.22 -10.15
N ASP A 221 -7.94 -4.54 -10.36
CA ASP A 221 -7.90 -5.14 -11.69
C ASP A 221 -9.26 -5.07 -12.41
N ALA A 222 -9.25 -4.95 -13.74
CA ALA A 222 -10.45 -4.84 -14.55
C ALA A 222 -11.35 -6.09 -14.46
N GLY A 223 -10.76 -7.29 -14.35
CA GLY A 223 -11.49 -8.54 -14.16
C GLY A 223 -12.19 -8.60 -12.80
N ALA A 224 -11.49 -8.25 -11.73
CA ALA A 224 -12.08 -8.16 -10.39
C ALA A 224 -13.21 -7.11 -10.34
N LEU A 225 -13.00 -5.95 -10.97
CA LEU A 225 -14.02 -4.90 -11.04
C LEU A 225 -15.28 -5.36 -11.78
N ARG A 226 -15.14 -6.03 -12.93
CA ARG A 226 -16.29 -6.59 -13.67
C ARG A 226 -17.09 -7.59 -12.83
N ARG A 227 -16.40 -8.48 -12.11
CA ARG A 227 -17.06 -9.42 -11.19
C ARG A 227 -17.82 -8.70 -10.07
N LEU A 228 -17.29 -7.61 -9.52
CA LEU A 228 -18.01 -6.81 -8.54
C LEU A 228 -19.26 -6.15 -9.12
N TRP A 229 -19.21 -5.70 -10.38
CA TRP A 229 -20.40 -5.19 -11.06
C TRP A 229 -21.48 -6.26 -11.26
N GLU A 230 -21.08 -7.50 -11.56
CA GLU A 230 -22.00 -8.63 -11.69
C GLU A 230 -22.67 -8.95 -10.33
N LEU A 231 -21.92 -8.90 -9.23
CA LEU A 231 -22.41 -9.24 -7.89
C LEU A 231 -23.28 -8.14 -7.25
N PHE A 232 -22.86 -6.88 -7.38
CA PHE A 232 -23.45 -5.75 -6.62
C PHE A 232 -24.07 -4.65 -7.49
N GLY A 233 -23.99 -4.80 -8.82
CA GLY A 233 -24.47 -3.81 -9.78
C GLY A 233 -23.48 -2.66 -9.97
N ARG A 234 -23.19 -2.31 -11.23
CA ARG A 234 -22.27 -1.22 -11.57
C ARG A 234 -22.66 0.12 -10.94
N GLU A 235 -23.96 0.43 -10.92
CA GLU A 235 -24.52 1.66 -10.33
C GLU A 235 -25.41 1.36 -9.11
N GLY A 236 -25.12 0.25 -8.42
CA GLY A 236 -25.86 -0.21 -7.25
C GLY A 236 -25.72 0.70 -6.02
N SER A 237 -26.25 0.25 -4.89
CA SER A 237 -26.21 0.99 -3.62
C SER A 237 -24.86 0.88 -2.90
N LYS A 238 -24.06 -0.14 -3.21
CA LYS A 238 -22.71 -0.32 -2.68
C LYS A 238 -21.69 0.45 -3.50
N ASN A 239 -20.63 0.92 -2.84
CA ASN A 239 -19.65 1.81 -3.45
C ASN A 239 -18.25 1.22 -3.40
N LEU A 240 -17.54 1.29 -4.52
CA LEU A 240 -16.10 1.06 -4.58
C LEU A 240 -15.42 2.34 -5.04
N VAL A 241 -14.68 2.96 -4.14
CA VAL A 241 -13.85 4.14 -4.43
C VAL A 241 -12.41 3.68 -4.61
N VAL A 242 -11.81 4.04 -5.74
CA VAL A 242 -10.41 3.75 -6.05
C VAL A 242 -9.62 5.04 -6.05
N THR A 243 -8.73 5.20 -5.07
CA THR A 243 -8.06 6.48 -4.78
C THR A 243 -6.90 6.78 -5.73
N GLY A 244 -6.35 5.76 -6.39
CA GLY A 244 -5.19 5.86 -7.26
C GLY A 244 -3.93 5.42 -6.54
N HIS A 245 -3.24 4.46 -7.16
CA HIS A 245 -2.11 3.71 -6.60
C HIS A 245 -1.00 4.62 -6.09
N VAL A 246 -0.31 5.27 -7.02
CA VAL A 246 0.86 6.12 -6.74
C VAL A 246 0.59 7.21 -5.70
N ALA A 247 -0.56 7.88 -5.78
CA ALA A 247 -0.92 8.93 -4.84
C ALA A 247 -1.14 8.39 -3.42
N SER A 248 -1.72 7.19 -3.30
CA SER A 248 -2.01 6.60 -2.00
C SER A 248 -0.74 6.08 -1.30
N ASP A 249 0.13 5.38 -2.03
CA ASP A 249 1.42 4.90 -1.50
C ASP A 249 2.29 6.08 -1.03
N SER A 250 2.27 7.16 -1.81
CA SER A 250 3.06 8.37 -1.54
C SER A 250 2.75 8.98 -0.17
N ILE A 251 1.54 8.81 0.38
CA ILE A 251 1.17 9.37 1.70
C ILE A 251 2.08 8.81 2.80
N GLY A 252 2.23 7.49 2.83
CA GLY A 252 3.09 6.80 3.78
C GLY A 252 4.57 7.01 3.51
N ILE A 253 4.94 6.93 2.22
CA ILE A 253 6.32 7.14 1.77
C ILE A 253 6.82 8.54 2.17
N ASN A 254 6.03 9.59 1.92
CA ASN A 254 6.41 10.97 2.26
C ASN A 254 6.56 11.17 3.77
N ALA A 255 5.72 10.51 4.59
CA ALA A 255 5.90 10.53 6.04
C ALA A 255 7.26 9.96 6.47
N LEU A 256 7.65 8.82 5.90
CA LEU A 256 8.95 8.19 6.15
C LEU A 256 10.11 9.05 5.62
N VAL A 257 10.03 9.51 4.36
CA VAL A 257 11.05 10.36 3.72
C VAL A 257 11.31 11.61 4.55
N ARG A 258 10.28 12.30 5.02
CA ARG A 258 10.41 13.50 5.88
C ARG A 258 11.15 13.18 7.18
N GLU A 259 10.84 12.05 7.82
CA GLU A 259 11.50 11.64 9.06
C GLU A 259 12.97 11.23 8.83
N LEU A 260 13.26 10.51 7.75
CA LEU A 260 14.63 10.13 7.40
C LEU A 260 15.50 11.37 7.09
N ARG A 261 14.95 12.34 6.35
CA ARG A 261 15.60 13.63 6.07
C ARG A 261 15.90 14.40 7.36
N LYS A 262 14.95 14.45 8.31
CA LYS A 262 15.16 15.07 9.64
C LYS A 262 16.28 14.40 10.44
N ARG A 263 16.48 13.09 10.26
CA ARG A 263 17.54 12.31 10.90
C ARG A 263 18.88 12.37 10.16
N GLY A 264 19.00 13.21 9.13
CA GLY A 264 20.25 13.48 8.41
C GLY A 264 20.55 12.55 7.24
N LEU A 265 19.66 11.62 6.89
CA LEU A 265 19.77 10.83 5.66
C LEU A 265 19.32 11.67 4.47
N ARG A 266 20.16 11.83 3.45
CA ARG A 266 19.73 12.46 2.19
C ARG A 266 18.90 11.46 1.41
N VAL A 267 17.62 11.75 1.20
CA VAL A 267 16.70 10.87 0.46
C VAL A 267 16.22 11.61 -0.78
N ASP A 268 16.63 11.12 -1.94
CA ASP A 268 16.12 11.54 -3.24
C ASP A 268 14.98 10.59 -3.65
N THR A 269 13.86 11.13 -4.10
CA THR A 269 12.66 10.36 -4.50
C THR A 269 12.57 10.23 -6.02
N TYR A 270 12.10 9.09 -6.51
CA TYR A 270 11.88 8.84 -7.94
C TYR A 270 10.79 7.79 -8.15
N SER A 271 10.62 7.31 -9.39
CA SER A 271 9.74 6.18 -9.73
C SER A 271 8.33 6.33 -9.14
N GLY A 272 7.67 7.44 -9.48
CA GLY A 272 6.26 7.67 -9.15
C GLY A 272 5.98 8.40 -7.83
N ILE A 273 6.90 8.44 -6.86
CA ILE A 273 6.63 9.13 -5.58
C ILE A 273 6.21 10.60 -5.82
N VAL A 274 5.02 10.95 -5.33
CA VAL A 274 4.49 12.32 -5.36
C VAL A 274 5.07 13.06 -4.15
N ASP A 275 6.30 13.57 -4.28
CA ASP A 275 7.03 14.27 -3.19
C ASP A 275 6.41 15.66 -2.94
N VAL A 276 5.76 15.83 -1.78
CA VAL A 276 5.02 17.03 -1.33
C VAL A 276 5.25 17.39 0.14
#